data_AF-A0AA41W4V8-F1
#
_entry.id   AF-A0AA41W4V8-F1
#
_cell.length_a   1.000
_cell.length_b   1.000
_cell.length_c   1.000
_cell.angle_alpha   90.00
_cell.angle_beta   90.00
_cell.angle_gamma   90.00
#
_symmetry.space_group_name_H-M   'P 1'
#
loop_
_entity.id
_entity.type
_entity.pdbx_description
1 polymer ?
#
loop_
_entity_poly.entity_id
_entity_poly.type
_entity_poly.pdbx_seq_one_letter_code
_entity_poly.pdbx_strand_id
1 'polypeptide(L)'
;MYLSLNKVPALARFKPLDRVAILNLALKRLSAVEKVGLNLIKLAIIVPPFLALAQLAPWQAVIAIIFVLIGFGIVTRPIQISFAGPHWDKAIDEFNRNRNTEENEGDD
;
A
#
# COMPACT_ATOMS: atom_id res chain seq x y z
N MET A 1 -3.32 -11.37 -8.84
CA MET A 1 -3.58 -10.24 -7.93
C MET A 1 -3.46 -10.76 -6.50
N TYR A 2 -2.55 -10.22 -5.68
CA TYR A 2 -2.31 -10.73 -4.32
C TYR A 2 -3.00 -9.83 -3.29
N LEU A 3 -3.79 -10.42 -2.39
CA LEU A 3 -4.49 -9.67 -1.32
C LEU A 3 -3.60 -9.36 -0.11
N SER A 4 -2.52 -10.09 0.07
CA SER A 4 -1.63 -9.96 1.22
C SER A 4 -0.17 -10.12 0.80
N LEU A 5 0.72 -9.36 1.45
CA LEU A 5 2.17 -9.49 1.29
C LEU A 5 2.66 -10.91 1.60
N ASN A 6 1.97 -11.63 2.48
CA ASN A 6 2.32 -13.01 2.82
C ASN A 6 2.11 -14.01 1.66
N LYS A 7 1.33 -13.62 0.64
CA LYS A 7 1.09 -14.44 -0.55
C LYS A 7 2.05 -14.11 -1.69
N VAL A 8 2.92 -13.12 -1.54
CA VAL A 8 3.89 -12.74 -2.58
C VAL A 8 5.16 -13.60 -2.43
N PRO A 9 5.45 -14.52 -3.37
CA PRO A 9 6.56 -15.45 -3.24
C PRO A 9 7.92 -14.76 -3.16
N ALA A 10 8.09 -13.62 -3.86
CA ALA A 10 9.31 -12.81 -3.82
C ALA A 10 9.66 -12.27 -2.41
N LEU A 11 8.65 -12.13 -1.53
CA LEU A 11 8.82 -11.61 -0.18
C LEU A 11 8.77 -12.68 0.92
N ALA A 12 8.57 -13.96 0.56
CA ALA A 12 8.40 -15.05 1.52
C ALA A 12 9.59 -15.20 2.48
N ARG A 13 10.81 -14.91 1.99
CA ARG A 13 12.06 -14.98 2.75
C ARG A 13 12.28 -13.88 3.78
N PHE A 14 11.50 -12.80 3.76
CA PHE A 14 11.67 -11.64 4.64
C PHE A 14 10.73 -11.69 5.86
N LYS A 15 11.10 -11.04 6.97
CA LYS A 15 10.24 -10.96 8.16
C LYS A 15 9.03 -10.06 7.89
N PRO A 16 7.91 -10.19 8.63
CA PRO A 16 6.70 -9.41 8.37
C PRO A 16 6.92 -7.89 8.30
N LEU A 17 7.80 -7.35 9.14
CA LEU A 17 8.13 -5.93 9.16
C LEU A 17 8.92 -5.50 7.91
N ASP A 18 9.93 -6.28 7.53
CA ASP A 18 10.75 -6.07 6.33
C ASP A 18 9.90 -6.08 5.05
N ARG A 19 8.88 -6.95 5.00
CA ARG A 19 7.95 -7.01 3.86
C ARG A 19 7.19 -5.70 3.65
N VAL A 20 6.83 -5.03 4.74
CA VAL A 20 6.16 -3.72 4.68
C VAL A 20 7.15 -2.63 4.25
N ALA A 21 8.40 -2.69 4.72
CA ALA A 21 9.46 -1.78 4.30
C ALA A 21 9.76 -1.90 2.79
N ILE A 22 9.91 -3.13 2.29
CA ILE A 22 10.15 -3.43 0.87
C ILE A 22 8.95 -2.97 0.03
N LEU A 23 7.71 -3.20 0.46
CA LEU A 23 6.52 -2.69 -0.22
C LEU A 23 6.57 -1.15 -0.33
N ASN A 24 6.88 -0.45 0.75
CA ASN A 24 6.97 1.01 0.72
C ASN A 24 8.05 1.49 -0.25
N LEU A 25 9.17 0.78 -0.35
CA LEU A 25 10.26 1.10 -1.28
C LEU A 25 9.84 0.86 -2.73
N ALA A 26 9.14 -0.24 -3.01
CA ALA A 26 8.54 -0.52 -4.32
C ALA A 26 7.52 0.57 -4.71
N LEU A 27 6.67 0.99 -3.78
CA LEU A 27 5.69 2.06 -4.02
C LEU A 27 6.35 3.43 -4.22
N LYS A 28 7.49 3.71 -3.55
CA LYS A 28 8.25 4.95 -3.79
C LYS A 28 8.79 5.02 -5.22
N ARG A 29 9.11 3.86 -5.81
CA ARG A 29 9.64 3.71 -7.18
C ARG A 29 8.58 3.77 -8.27
N LEU A 30 7.29 3.80 -7.93
CA LEU A 30 6.22 4.08 -8.88
C LEU A 30 6.49 5.42 -9.59
N SER A 31 6.33 5.41 -10.91
CA SER A 31 6.41 6.63 -11.72
C SER A 31 5.33 7.64 -11.31
N ALA A 32 5.51 8.90 -11.70
CA ALA A 32 4.53 9.95 -11.42
C ALA A 32 3.13 9.60 -11.95
N VAL A 33 3.05 9.01 -13.15
CA VAL A 33 1.79 8.59 -13.78
C VAL A 33 1.12 7.46 -12.97
N GLU A 34 1.88 6.47 -12.51
CA GLU A 34 1.35 5.38 -11.70
C GLU A 34 0.88 5.84 -10.32
N LYS A 35 1.57 6.80 -9.69
CA LYS A 35 1.13 7.42 -8.43
C LYS A 35 -0.17 8.20 -8.61
N VAL A 36 -0.27 8.95 -9.71
CA VAL A 36 -1.51 9.67 -10.07
C VAL A 36 -2.64 8.68 -10.32
N GLY A 37 -2.40 7.60 -11.07
CA GLY A 37 -3.40 6.54 -11.29
C GLY A 37 -3.85 5.87 -10.00
N LEU A 38 -2.92 5.54 -9.10
CA LEU A 38 -3.21 4.95 -7.80
C LEU A 38 -4.10 5.87 -6.94
N ASN A 39 -3.79 7.17 -6.93
CA ASN A 39 -4.59 8.15 -6.19
C ASN A 39 -5.94 8.43 -6.85
N LEU A 40 -6.02 8.40 -8.18
CA LEU A 40 -7.27 8.54 -8.90
C LEU A 40 -8.21 7.36 -8.64
N ILE A 41 -7.68 6.13 -8.57
CA ILE A 41 -8.45 4.94 -8.19
C ILE A 41 -8.96 5.08 -6.75
N LYS A 42 -8.10 5.49 -5.80
CA LYS A 42 -8.53 5.75 -4.41
C LYS A 42 -9.65 6.79 -4.36
N LEU A 43 -9.54 7.85 -5.16
CA LEU A 43 -10.55 8.89 -5.26
C LEU A 43 -11.85 8.35 -5.86
N ALA A 44 -11.78 7.60 -6.96
CA ALA A 44 -12.94 7.00 -7.61
C ALA A 44 -13.65 5.99 -6.70
N ILE A 45 -12.94 5.33 -5.78
CA ILE A 45 -13.53 4.42 -4.79
C ILE A 45 -14.23 5.19 -3.66
N ILE A 46 -13.68 6.33 -3.22
CA ILE A 46 -14.22 7.07 -2.08
C ILE A 46 -15.34 8.05 -2.45
N VAL A 47 -15.33 8.57 -3.68
CA VAL A 47 -16.31 9.55 -4.16
C VAL A 47 -17.75 9.02 -4.14
N PRO A 48 -18.08 7.83 -4.69
CA PRO A 48 -19.46 7.33 -4.68
C PRO A 48 -20.01 7.11 -3.26
N PRO A 49 -19.28 6.47 -2.33
CA PRO A 49 -19.69 6.42 -0.93
C PRO A 49 -19.87 7.80 -0.29
N PHE A 50 -19.01 8.76 -0.61
CA PHE A 50 -19.10 10.11 -0.08
C PHE A 50 -20.37 10.85 -0.56
N LEU A 51 -20.74 10.68 -1.83
CA LEU A 51 -22.00 11.22 -2.37
C LEU A 51 -23.22 10.55 -1.74
N ALA A 52 -23.17 9.23 -1.53
CA ALA A 52 -24.22 8.51 -0.83
C ALA A 52 -24.37 9.04 0.61
N LEU A 53 -23.25 9.20 1.33
CA LEU A 53 -23.20 9.73 2.69
C LEU A 53 -23.88 11.09 2.85
N ALA A 54 -23.76 11.97 1.86
CA ALA A 54 -24.37 13.31 1.88
C ALA A 54 -25.91 13.28 1.95
N GLN A 55 -26.54 12.16 1.62
CA GLN A 55 -28.00 11.99 1.66
C GLN A 55 -28.50 11.39 2.98
N LEU A 56 -27.60 10.90 3.86
CA LEU A 56 -27.99 10.28 5.12
C LEU A 56 -28.16 11.31 6.25
N ALA A 57 -29.00 10.96 7.23
CA ALA A 57 -29.08 11.70 8.48
C ALA A 57 -27.72 11.63 9.23
N PRO A 58 -27.36 12.66 10.03
CA PRO A 58 -26.02 12.76 10.64
C PRO A 58 -25.59 11.51 11.42
N TRP A 59 -26.51 10.90 12.18
CA TRP A 59 -26.21 9.69 12.96
C TRP A 59 -25.93 8.47 12.08
N GLN A 60 -26.67 8.32 10.98
CA GLN A 60 -26.47 7.22 10.04
C GLN A 60 -25.21 7.43 9.20
N ALA A 61 -24.89 8.69 8.87
CA ALA A 61 -23.66 9.05 8.16
C ALA A 61 -22.41 8.67 8.96
N VAL A 62 -22.39 8.87 10.29
CA VAL A 62 -21.26 8.47 11.15
C VAL A 62 -20.99 6.96 11.04
N ILE A 63 -22.03 6.13 11.15
CA ILE A 63 -21.90 4.67 11.03
C ILE A 63 -21.38 4.30 9.64
N ALA A 64 -21.96 4.89 8.59
CA ALA A 64 -21.56 4.62 7.22
C ALA A 64 -20.11 5.07 6.93
N ILE A 65 -19.63 6.18 7.52
CA ILE A 65 -18.23 6.61 7.42
C ILE A 65 -17.28 5.53 7.96
N ILE A 66 -17.60 4.93 9.11
CA ILE A 66 -16.77 3.86 9.68
C ILE A 66 -16.67 2.68 8.70
N PHE A 67 -17.77 2.27 8.08
CA PHE A 67 -17.76 1.22 7.06
C PHE A 67 -16.95 1.60 5.82
N VAL A 68 -17.06 2.85 5.35
CA VAL A 68 -16.26 3.35 4.22
C VAL A 68 -14.77 3.32 4.54
N LEU A 69 -14.36 3.75 5.74
CA LEU A 69 -12.96 3.74 6.15
C LEU A 69 -12.38 2.32 6.23
N ILE A 70 -13.15 1.38 6.79
CA ILE A 70 -12.74 -0.03 6.86
C ILE A 70 -12.63 -0.62 5.44
N GLY A 71 -13.65 -0.43 4.61
CA GLY A 71 -13.67 -0.90 3.23
C GLY A 71 -12.51 -0.31 2.42
N PHE A 72 -12.24 0.98 2.59
CA PHE A 72 -11.12 1.66 1.95
C PHE A 72 -9.78 1.02 2.33
N GLY A 73 -9.54 0.74 3.61
CA GLY A 73 -8.32 0.06 4.06
C GLY A 73 -8.14 -1.32 3.43
N ILE A 74 -9.22 -2.09 3.31
CA ILE A 74 -9.22 -3.44 2.72
C ILE A 74 -8.92 -3.40 1.22
N VAL A 75 -9.52 -2.47 0.47
CA VAL A 75 -9.37 -2.38 -0.99
C VAL A 75 -8.05 -1.72 -1.39
N THR A 76 -7.54 -0.77 -0.60
CA THR A 76 -6.32 -0.03 -0.96
C THR A 76 -5.07 -0.93 -0.94
N ARG A 77 -5.00 -1.87 0.00
CA ARG A 77 -3.87 -2.81 0.15
C ARG A 77 -3.61 -3.69 -1.10
N PRO A 78 -4.59 -4.42 -1.66
CA PRO A 78 -4.36 -5.24 -2.86
C PRO A 78 -4.01 -4.41 -4.10
N ILE A 79 -4.53 -3.19 -4.22
CA ILE A 79 -4.18 -2.28 -5.31
C ILE A 79 -2.69 -1.92 -5.21
N GLN A 80 -2.24 -1.50 -4.02
CA GLN A 80 -0.82 -1.21 -3.78
C GLN A 80 0.09 -2.40 -4.11
N ILE A 81 -0.26 -3.60 -3.66
CA ILE A 81 0.50 -4.83 -3.93
C ILE A 81 0.56 -5.14 -5.43
N SER A 82 -0.53 -4.87 -6.16
CA SER A 82 -0.59 -5.09 -7.61
C SER A 82 0.33 -4.12 -8.36
N PHE A 83 0.34 -2.85 -7.97
CA PHE A 83 1.24 -1.83 -8.53
C PHE A 83 2.72 -2.05 -8.14
N ALA A 84 2.99 -2.66 -6.97
CA ALA A 84 4.35 -3.01 -6.55
C ALA A 84 4.95 -4.20 -7.33
N GLY A 85 4.12 -4.99 -8.04
CA GLY A 85 4.50 -6.15 -8.85
C GLY A 85 5.79 -5.98 -9.66
N PRO A 86 5.84 -5.02 -10.60
CA PRO A 86 7.00 -4.80 -11.46
C PRO A 86 8.25 -4.27 -10.76
N HIS A 87 8.13 -3.82 -9.51
CA HIS A 87 9.19 -3.12 -8.78
C HIS A 87 9.77 -3.95 -7.63
N TRP A 88 9.32 -5.20 -7.43
CA TRP A 88 9.76 -6.04 -6.31
C TRP A 88 11.27 -6.27 -6.31
N ASP A 89 11.86 -6.65 -7.44
CA ASP A 89 13.29 -6.98 -7.50
C ASP A 89 14.16 -5.76 -7.13
N LYS A 90 13.85 -4.60 -7.73
CA LYS A 90 14.55 -3.34 -7.44
C LYS A 90 14.39 -2.87 -6.00
N ALA A 91 13.22 -3.10 -5.40
CA ALA A 91 12.96 -2.74 -4.01
C ALA A 91 13.66 -3.70 -3.03
N ILE A 92 13.75 -4.98 -3.36
CA ILE A 92 14.48 -5.97 -2.59
C ILE A 92 15.98 -5.67 -2.59
N ASP A 93 16.54 -5.35 -3.76
CA ASP A 93 17.96 -5.03 -3.91
C ASP A 93 18.34 -3.78 -3.10
N GLU A 94 17.49 -2.75 -3.14
CA GLU A 94 17.70 -1.53 -2.37
C GLU A 94 17.53 -1.76 -0.86
N PHE A 95 16.56 -2.58 -0.44
CA PHE A 95 16.40 -2.94 0.97
C PHE A 95 17.64 -3.66 1.52
N ASN A 96 18.17 -4.63 0.78
CA ASN A 96 19.39 -5.35 1.17
C ASN A 96 20.61 -4.42 1.22
N ARG A 97 20.73 -3.49 0.26
CA ARG A 97 21.82 -2.51 0.24
C ARG A 97 21.76 -1.58 1.45
N ASN A 98 20.59 -1.03 1.77
CA ASN A 98 20.44 -0.13 2.92
C ASN A 98 20.73 -0.84 4.24
N ARG A 99 20.30 -2.11 4.39
CA ARG A 99 20.57 -2.93 5.57
C ARG A 99 22.06 -3.21 5.78
N ASN A 100 22.80 -3.42 4.69
CA ASN A 100 24.25 -3.64 4.75
C ASN A 100 25.03 -2.35 5.07
N THR A 101 24.53 -1.17 4.68
CA THR A 101 25.15 0.11 5.04
C THR A 101 24.98 0.42 6.53
N GLU A 102 23.81 0.14 7.11
CA GLU A 102 23.55 0.31 8.55
C GLU A 102 24.38 -0.65 9.43
N GLU A 103 24.66 -1.87 8.95
CA GLU A 103 25.57 -2.81 9.64
C GLU A 103 27.04 -2.36 9.57
N ASN A 104 27.44 -1.55 8.58
CA ASN A 104 28.83 -1.08 8.41
C ASN A 104 29.12 0.26 9.13
N GLU A 105 28.12 1.09 9.42
CA GLU A 105 28.27 2.35 10.18
C GLU A 105 28.19 2.15 11.71
N GLY A 106 27.85 0.94 12.18
CA GLY A 106 27.75 0.62 13.60
C GLY A 106 29.03 0.06 14.24
N ASP A 107 30.13 -0.02 13.49
CA ASP A 107 31.42 -0.62 13.91
C ASP A 107 32.59 0.39 13.94
N ASP A 108 32.32 1.69 13.72
CA ASP A 108 33.28 2.81 13.83
C ASP A 108 33.02 3.68 15.08
#